data_AF-M3WCE7-F1
#
_entry.id   AF-M3WCE7-F1
#
_cell.length_a   1.000
_cell.length_b   1.000
_cell.length_c   1.000
_cell.angle_alpha   90.00
_cell.angle_beta   90.00
_cell.angle_gamma   90.00
#
_symmetry.space_group_name_H-M   'P 1'
#
loop_
_entity.id
_entity.type
_entity.pdbx_description
1 polymer ?
#
loop_
_entity_poly.entity_id
_entity_poly.type
_entity_poly.pdbx_seq_one_letter_code
_entity_poly.pdbx_strand_id
1 'polypeptide(L)'
;MRVVTVVILLFFCKAAELRKASPGGSRSRMNHGRAGGSRRGSNPVKRYAPGLPCEVYTYLHEKYLDCQERKLVYVLPDWPQDLLHMLLARNKIRILKNKMFSKFKRLKSLDLQQNEISKIESEAFFGLNKLTTLLLQHNQIKVLTEEVFIFTPLLSYLRLYDNPWHCTCEMETLISMLQIPRNRNLGNYAKCERPQDLKNKKLRQIKSEQLCNEEEREQLDPKPQVSGRPPVIKPEVDSTLCYNYVFPIQTLDCKRKELKKVPNNIPPDIVKLDLSYNKINQLRPKEFEDVHELKKLNLSSNGIEFIDPGPMR
;
A
#
# COMPACT_ATOMS: atom_id res chain seq x y z
N MET A 1 12.84 -7.03 28.63
CA MET A 1 13.90 -6.34 27.87
C MET A 1 14.39 -7.25 26.75
N ARG A 2 14.10 -6.90 25.47
CA ARG A 2 14.79 -7.36 24.24
C ARG A 2 13.94 -6.93 23.02
N VAL A 3 13.94 -5.62 22.74
CA VAL A 3 13.35 -5.01 21.54
C VAL A 3 14.32 -3.95 21.03
N VAL A 4 15.53 -4.33 20.61
CA VAL A 4 16.43 -3.44 19.84
C VAL A 4 17.41 -4.31 19.04
N THR A 5 17.10 -4.68 17.80
CA THR A 5 18.16 -5.12 16.86
C THR A 5 17.82 -5.14 15.36
N VAL A 6 16.65 -4.66 14.90
CA VAL A 6 16.28 -4.76 13.45
C VAL A 6 16.12 -3.40 12.75
N VAL A 7 16.82 -2.34 13.18
CA VAL A 7 16.72 -1.01 12.51
C VAL A 7 18.06 -0.46 11.99
N ILE A 8 19.17 -1.20 12.06
CA ILE A 8 20.51 -0.62 11.83
C ILE A 8 21.00 -0.63 10.36
N LEU A 9 20.22 -1.09 9.37
CA LEU A 9 20.67 -1.07 7.96
C LEU A 9 19.96 -0.07 7.03
N LEU A 10 19.35 1.00 7.57
CA LEU A 10 18.78 2.10 6.76
C LEU A 10 19.28 3.51 7.15
N PHE A 11 20.40 3.63 7.88
CA PHE A 11 20.92 4.92 8.37
C PHE A 11 22.25 5.40 7.78
N PHE A 12 22.72 4.84 6.65
CA PHE A 12 23.87 5.40 5.91
C PHE A 12 23.43 6.15 4.66
N CYS A 13 22.79 7.30 4.86
CA CYS A 13 22.70 8.36 3.86
C CYS A 13 22.89 9.70 4.57
N LYS A 14 24.15 10.06 4.86
CA LYS A 14 24.52 11.43 5.20
C LYS A 14 25.37 12.02 4.07
N ALA A 15 24.80 13.06 3.47
CA ALA A 15 25.44 14.24 2.90
C ALA A 15 26.59 14.02 1.89
N ALA A 16 26.25 14.01 0.61
CA ALA A 16 27.13 14.56 -0.41
C ALA A 16 26.77 16.05 -0.58
N GLU A 17 27.58 16.94 -0.02
CA GLU A 17 27.43 18.38 -0.21
C GLU A 17 27.70 18.77 -1.68
N LEU A 18 26.78 19.56 -2.24
CA LEU A 18 27.00 20.37 -3.43
C LEU A 18 28.07 21.44 -3.12
N ARG A 19 29.23 21.37 -3.76
CA ARG A 19 30.13 22.54 -3.88
C ARG A 19 30.02 23.15 -5.27
N LYS A 20 29.48 24.37 -5.27
CA LYS A 20 29.38 25.30 -6.39
C LYS A 20 30.75 25.62 -6.99
N ALA A 21 30.83 25.63 -8.31
CA ALA A 21 31.90 26.25 -9.07
C ALA A 21 31.57 27.73 -9.33
N SER A 22 32.57 28.62 -9.21
CA SER A 22 32.70 29.90 -9.93
C SER A 22 34.08 30.53 -9.66
N PRO A 23 34.56 31.50 -10.48
CA PRO A 23 35.90 31.41 -11.08
C PRO A 23 36.84 32.60 -10.77
N GLY A 24 38.13 32.43 -11.12
CA GLY A 24 39.04 33.53 -11.45
C GLY A 24 40.25 33.71 -10.52
N GLY A 25 41.45 33.80 -11.11
CA GLY A 25 42.67 34.30 -10.43
C GLY A 25 43.98 33.76 -10.99
N SER A 26 44.66 34.56 -11.82
CA SER A 26 45.91 34.28 -12.55
C SER A 26 47.21 34.37 -11.71
N ARG A 27 48.30 33.84 -12.32
CA ARG A 27 49.77 34.02 -12.07
C ARG A 27 50.42 33.03 -11.08
N SER A 28 51.64 32.49 -11.26
CA SER A 28 52.67 32.54 -12.32
C SER A 28 53.77 31.47 -12.08
N ARG A 29 54.35 30.93 -13.17
CA ARG A 29 55.74 30.45 -13.42
C ARG A 29 56.62 29.89 -12.27
N MET A 30 57.23 28.71 -12.47
CA MET A 30 58.65 28.52 -12.88
C MET A 30 59.03 27.03 -13.07
N ASN A 31 60.07 26.82 -13.90
CA ASN A 31 60.57 25.60 -14.53
C ASN A 31 61.65 24.85 -13.73
N HIS A 32 61.84 23.55 -14.02
CA HIS A 32 63.08 22.73 -14.18
C HIS A 32 62.72 21.26 -13.89
N GLY A 33 63.18 20.18 -14.54
CA GLY A 33 64.15 19.87 -15.59
C GLY A 33 64.07 18.35 -15.86
N ARG A 34 64.62 17.88 -16.99
CA ARG A 34 64.56 16.51 -17.56
C ARG A 34 65.21 15.41 -16.69
N ALA A 35 64.72 14.16 -16.77
CA ALA A 35 65.38 13.03 -17.49
C ALA A 35 64.86 11.62 -17.08
N GLY A 36 64.50 10.80 -18.09
CA GLY A 36 64.82 9.37 -18.25
C GLY A 36 64.35 8.31 -17.22
N GLY A 37 63.47 7.39 -17.66
CA GLY A 37 63.25 6.11 -16.97
C GLY A 37 62.09 5.30 -17.52
N SER A 38 62.38 4.20 -18.19
CA SER A 38 61.42 3.31 -18.88
C SER A 38 60.82 2.26 -17.94
N ARG A 39 59.60 1.79 -18.29
CA ARG A 39 58.89 0.57 -17.83
C ARG A 39 58.14 0.61 -16.48
N ARG A 40 56.81 0.66 -16.54
CA ARG A 40 55.91 -0.52 -16.46
C ARG A 40 54.47 -0.02 -16.46
N GLY A 41 53.65 -0.59 -17.34
CA GLY A 41 52.22 -0.32 -17.39
C GLY A 41 51.56 -0.73 -16.08
N SER A 42 51.04 0.25 -15.37
CA SER A 42 50.06 0.07 -14.30
C SER A 42 48.94 1.07 -14.60
N ASN A 43 47.88 0.53 -15.18
CA ASN A 43 46.65 1.19 -15.59
C ASN A 43 46.24 2.36 -14.68
N PRO A 44 46.22 3.60 -15.18
CA PRO A 44 45.54 4.68 -14.51
C PRO A 44 44.27 5.01 -15.28
N VAL A 45 43.24 4.18 -15.20
CA VAL A 45 41.88 4.67 -15.41
C VAL A 45 40.90 3.78 -14.63
N LYS A 46 40.38 4.29 -13.50
CA LYS A 46 39.04 3.92 -13.05
C LYS A 46 38.08 4.35 -14.16
N ARG A 47 37.93 3.51 -15.18
CA ARG A 47 36.92 3.71 -16.22
C ARG A 47 35.59 3.47 -15.54
N TYR A 48 34.84 4.55 -15.42
CA TYR A 48 33.39 4.57 -15.24
C TYR A 48 32.77 3.37 -16.00
N ALA A 49 32.31 2.35 -15.28
CA ALA A 49 31.68 1.17 -15.88
C ALA A 49 30.15 1.38 -15.92
N PRO A 50 29.53 1.45 -17.10
CA PRO A 50 28.08 1.44 -17.23
C PRO A 50 27.54 0.03 -16.93
N GLY A 51 26.57 -0.08 -16.02
CA GLY A 51 25.66 -1.22 -15.92
C GLY A 51 26.27 -2.52 -15.41
N LEU A 52 26.67 -2.57 -14.14
CA LEU A 52 26.81 -3.85 -13.44
C LEU A 52 25.44 -4.60 -13.51
N PRO A 53 25.43 -5.92 -13.77
CA PRO A 53 24.20 -6.71 -13.75
C PRO A 53 23.60 -6.75 -12.36
N CYS A 54 22.31 -7.03 -12.24
CA CYS A 54 21.70 -7.24 -10.92
C CYS A 54 22.43 -8.34 -10.13
N GLU A 55 22.59 -8.14 -8.84
CA GLU A 55 23.26 -9.09 -7.96
C GLU A 55 22.23 -10.02 -7.33
N VAL A 56 22.51 -11.32 -7.33
CA VAL A 56 21.68 -12.32 -6.64
C VAL A 56 22.51 -12.91 -5.51
N TYR A 57 22.03 -12.79 -4.28
CA TYR A 57 22.71 -13.33 -3.11
C TYR A 57 21.72 -13.92 -2.11
N THR A 58 22.26 -14.68 -1.15
CA THR A 58 21.48 -15.27 -0.06
C THR A 58 21.92 -14.66 1.26
N TYR A 59 20.96 -14.18 2.05
CA TYR A 59 21.19 -13.69 3.40
C TYR A 59 20.16 -14.31 4.34
N LEU A 60 20.62 -14.90 5.46
CA LEU A 60 19.78 -15.62 6.42
C LEU A 60 18.81 -16.63 5.77
N HIS A 61 19.31 -17.42 4.81
CA HIS A 61 18.53 -18.40 4.03
C HIS A 61 17.42 -17.81 3.16
N GLU A 62 17.42 -16.50 2.94
CA GLU A 62 16.48 -15.83 2.03
C GLU A 62 17.23 -15.29 0.81
N LYS A 63 16.62 -15.44 -0.36
CA LYS A 63 17.23 -15.06 -1.65
C LYS A 63 16.84 -13.63 -2.02
N TYR A 64 17.83 -12.81 -2.30
CA TYR A 64 17.72 -11.41 -2.66
C TYR A 64 18.12 -11.19 -4.11
N LEU A 65 17.42 -10.30 -4.79
CA LEU A 65 17.84 -9.68 -6.04
C LEU A 65 18.07 -8.19 -5.78
N ASP A 66 19.31 -7.73 -5.91
CA ASP A 66 19.66 -6.32 -5.84
C ASP A 66 19.89 -5.74 -7.25
N CYS A 67 18.95 -4.90 -7.65
CA CYS A 67 19.00 -4.13 -8.89
C CYS A 67 18.90 -2.62 -8.61
N GLN A 68 19.39 -2.13 -7.47
CA GLN A 68 19.31 -0.71 -7.16
C GLN A 68 20.20 0.12 -8.09
N GLU A 69 19.77 1.35 -8.41
CA GLU A 69 20.56 2.33 -9.19
C GLU A 69 20.97 1.86 -10.59
N ARG A 70 20.19 0.95 -11.20
CA ARG A 70 20.47 0.36 -12.51
C ARG A 70 19.82 1.09 -13.68
N LYS A 71 19.11 2.20 -13.42
CA LYS A 71 18.31 2.95 -14.42
C LYS A 71 17.24 2.07 -15.11
N LEU A 72 16.77 1.02 -14.44
CA LEU A 72 15.76 0.11 -14.99
C LEU A 72 14.44 0.84 -15.23
N VAL A 73 13.79 0.51 -16.34
CA VAL A 73 12.46 1.02 -16.71
C VAL A 73 11.37 -0.05 -16.62
N TYR A 74 11.75 -1.33 -16.56
CA TYR A 74 10.87 -2.48 -16.41
C TYR A 74 11.58 -3.63 -15.68
N VAL A 75 10.80 -4.63 -15.23
CA VAL A 75 11.27 -5.88 -14.62
C VAL A 75 11.63 -6.89 -15.70
N LEU A 76 12.81 -7.51 -15.61
CA LEU A 76 13.28 -8.46 -16.61
C LEU A 76 12.70 -9.87 -16.38
N PRO A 77 12.37 -10.62 -17.46
CA PRO A 77 11.66 -11.90 -17.35
C PRO A 77 12.53 -13.11 -16.97
N ASP A 78 13.86 -12.95 -17.01
CA ASP A 78 14.90 -13.96 -16.80
C ASP A 78 15.40 -14.03 -15.34
N TRP A 79 14.90 -13.17 -14.46
CA TRP A 79 15.26 -13.19 -13.06
C TRP A 79 14.79 -14.47 -12.35
N PRO A 80 15.53 -14.95 -11.32
CA PRO A 80 15.18 -16.17 -10.60
C PRO A 80 13.77 -16.10 -9.98
N GLN A 81 12.99 -17.18 -10.08
CA GLN A 81 11.60 -17.19 -9.57
C GLN A 81 11.50 -17.51 -8.08
N ASP A 82 12.57 -18.05 -7.49
CA ASP A 82 12.69 -18.43 -6.08
C ASP A 82 13.13 -17.26 -5.17
N LEU A 83 13.09 -16.02 -5.67
CA LEU A 83 13.39 -14.81 -4.92
C LEU A 83 12.39 -14.59 -3.77
N LEU A 84 12.92 -14.19 -2.62
CA LEU A 84 12.12 -13.76 -1.47
C LEU A 84 12.10 -12.24 -1.34
N HIS A 85 13.17 -11.56 -1.79
CA HIS A 85 13.31 -10.11 -1.67
C HIS A 85 13.82 -9.52 -2.97
N MET A 86 13.21 -8.42 -3.41
CA MET A 86 13.56 -7.75 -4.65
C MET A 86 13.79 -6.26 -4.38
N LEU A 87 15.04 -5.81 -4.56
CA LEU A 87 15.48 -4.44 -4.32
C LEU A 87 15.60 -3.69 -5.65
N LEU A 88 14.58 -2.90 -5.99
CA LEU A 88 14.50 -2.12 -7.23
C LEU A 88 14.53 -0.61 -6.98
N ALA A 89 15.01 -0.17 -5.81
CA ALA A 89 15.06 1.24 -5.47
C ALA A 89 15.97 2.06 -6.42
N ARG A 90 15.70 3.35 -6.55
CA ARG A 90 16.54 4.29 -7.34
C ARG A 90 16.67 3.91 -8.82
N ASN A 91 15.58 3.43 -9.41
CA ASN A 91 15.48 3.13 -10.84
C ASN A 91 14.59 4.16 -11.56
N LYS A 92 14.18 3.88 -12.79
CA LYS A 92 13.38 4.75 -13.66
C LYS A 92 12.05 4.08 -14.06
N ILE A 93 11.52 3.19 -13.22
CA ILE A 93 10.26 2.50 -13.49
C ILE A 93 9.14 3.52 -13.39
N ARG A 94 8.28 3.59 -14.41
CA ARG A 94 7.18 4.58 -14.49
C ARG A 94 5.78 3.99 -14.33
N ILE A 95 5.60 2.76 -14.80
CA ILE A 95 4.29 2.09 -14.83
C ILE A 95 4.48 0.66 -14.33
N LEU A 96 3.71 0.29 -13.32
CA LEU A 96 3.58 -1.11 -12.91
C LEU A 96 2.42 -1.72 -13.68
N LYS A 97 2.75 -2.54 -14.69
CA LYS A 97 1.77 -3.21 -15.55
C LYS A 97 1.17 -4.44 -14.87
N ASN A 98 -0.02 -4.83 -15.31
CA ASN A 98 -0.68 -6.07 -14.91
C ASN A 98 0.28 -7.26 -14.99
N LYS A 99 0.29 -8.08 -13.93
CA LYS A 99 1.06 -9.33 -13.83
C LYS A 99 2.58 -9.17 -13.94
N MET A 100 3.11 -7.94 -13.80
CA MET A 100 4.55 -7.65 -13.91
C MET A 100 5.41 -8.50 -12.97
N PHE A 101 4.91 -8.84 -11.79
CA PHE A 101 5.63 -9.65 -10.79
C PHE A 101 5.09 -11.07 -10.63
N SER A 102 4.17 -11.51 -11.49
CA SER A 102 3.40 -12.77 -11.33
C SER A 102 4.24 -14.05 -11.26
N LYS A 103 5.47 -14.02 -11.78
CA LYS A 103 6.41 -15.14 -11.70
C LYS A 103 7.04 -15.30 -10.30
N PHE A 104 7.12 -14.23 -9.52
CA PHE A 104 7.81 -14.21 -8.22
C PHE A 104 6.86 -14.55 -7.06
N LYS A 105 6.22 -15.71 -7.13
CA LYS A 105 5.14 -16.14 -6.20
C LYS A 105 5.60 -16.27 -4.73
N ARG A 106 6.91 -16.37 -4.50
CA ARG A 106 7.52 -16.50 -3.16
C ARG A 106 7.95 -15.16 -2.55
N LEU A 107 7.76 -14.06 -3.28
CA LEU A 107 8.25 -12.75 -2.87
C LEU A 107 7.57 -12.31 -1.56
N LYS A 108 8.39 -11.96 -0.57
CA LYS A 108 7.99 -11.42 0.73
C LYS A 108 8.19 -9.90 0.79
N SER A 109 9.23 -9.38 0.14
CA SER A 109 9.52 -7.94 0.13
C SER A 109 9.79 -7.43 -1.29
N LEU A 110 9.19 -6.30 -1.62
CA LEU A 110 9.38 -5.58 -2.87
C LEU A 110 9.69 -4.10 -2.57
N ASP A 111 10.91 -3.68 -2.90
CA ASP A 111 11.34 -2.30 -2.78
C ASP A 111 11.31 -1.60 -4.14
N LEU A 112 10.38 -0.66 -4.30
CA LEU A 112 10.18 0.16 -5.50
C LEU A 112 10.35 1.67 -5.18
N GLN A 113 10.94 2.01 -4.03
CA GLN A 113 11.10 3.41 -3.64
C GLN A 113 12.00 4.19 -4.60
N GLN A 114 11.86 5.51 -4.64
CA GLN A 114 12.74 6.37 -5.44
C GLN A 114 12.77 5.97 -6.93
N ASN A 115 11.62 5.62 -7.48
CA ASN A 115 11.42 5.42 -8.92
C ASN A 115 10.62 6.60 -9.50
N GLU A 116 10.15 6.47 -10.74
CA GLU A 116 9.31 7.46 -11.42
C GLU A 116 7.85 6.96 -11.53
N ILE A 117 7.39 6.09 -10.62
CA ILE A 117 6.12 5.37 -10.77
C ILE A 117 4.97 6.37 -10.65
N SER A 118 4.20 6.54 -11.73
CA SER A 118 3.02 7.41 -11.78
C SER A 118 1.72 6.65 -11.97
N LYS A 119 1.78 5.40 -12.43
CA LYS A 119 0.60 4.55 -12.66
C LYS A 119 0.87 3.12 -12.18
N ILE A 120 -0.10 2.56 -11.46
CA ILE A 120 -0.13 1.16 -11.04
C ILE A 120 -1.44 0.58 -11.54
N GLU A 121 -1.37 -0.45 -12.38
CA GLU A 121 -2.57 -1.13 -12.89
C GLU A 121 -3.16 -2.08 -11.82
N SER A 122 -4.46 -2.38 -11.91
CA SER A 122 -5.21 -3.12 -10.89
C SER A 122 -4.64 -4.52 -10.58
N GLU A 123 -4.07 -5.20 -11.59
CA GLU A 123 -3.45 -6.51 -11.42
C GLU A 123 -1.91 -6.46 -11.37
N ALA A 124 -1.31 -5.29 -11.10
CA ALA A 124 0.14 -5.13 -11.11
C ALA A 124 0.85 -6.10 -10.15
N PHE A 125 0.24 -6.35 -8.99
CA PHE A 125 0.75 -7.25 -7.95
C PHE A 125 0.12 -8.65 -7.97
N PHE A 126 -0.54 -9.02 -9.08
CA PHE A 126 -1.13 -10.35 -9.24
C PHE A 126 -0.11 -11.46 -8.96
N GLY A 127 -0.50 -12.43 -8.11
CA GLY A 127 0.32 -13.59 -7.75
C GLY A 127 1.27 -13.36 -6.57
N LEU A 128 1.34 -12.14 -6.00
CA LEU A 128 2.20 -11.81 -4.86
C LEU A 128 1.56 -12.15 -3.50
N ASN A 129 1.00 -13.35 -3.39
CA ASN A 129 0.21 -13.80 -2.23
C ASN A 129 1.02 -13.91 -0.92
N LYS A 130 2.35 -13.87 -1.00
CA LYS A 130 3.28 -13.96 0.14
C LYS A 130 3.90 -12.61 0.51
N LEU A 131 3.57 -11.54 -0.21
CA LEU A 131 4.16 -10.22 0.00
C LEU A 131 3.69 -9.65 1.34
N THR A 132 4.66 -9.31 2.20
CA THR A 132 4.42 -8.68 3.51
C THR A 132 4.85 -7.22 3.51
N THR A 133 5.83 -6.86 2.67
CA THR A 133 6.49 -5.55 2.66
C THR A 133 6.49 -4.98 1.24
N LEU A 134 5.93 -3.78 1.10
CA LEU A 134 5.92 -3.03 -0.16
C LEU A 134 6.33 -1.58 0.09
N LEU A 135 7.39 -1.14 -0.59
CA LEU A 135 7.93 0.21 -0.46
C LEU A 135 7.70 0.98 -1.75
N LEU A 136 6.83 1.99 -1.71
CA LEU A 136 6.45 2.84 -2.85
C LEU A 136 6.71 4.33 -2.58
N GLN A 137 7.35 4.68 -1.48
CA GLN A 137 7.67 6.07 -1.15
C GLN A 137 8.60 6.73 -2.17
N HIS A 138 8.58 8.06 -2.26
CA HIS A 138 9.39 8.82 -3.22
C HIS A 138 9.13 8.40 -4.67
N ASN A 139 7.86 8.34 -5.08
CA ASN A 139 7.44 8.10 -6.46
C ASN A 139 6.54 9.26 -6.93
N GLN A 140 5.82 9.07 -8.03
CA GLN A 140 4.97 10.08 -8.67
C GLN A 140 3.48 9.66 -8.67
N ILE A 141 3.07 8.84 -7.70
CA ILE A 141 1.71 8.31 -7.62
C ILE A 141 0.77 9.42 -7.14
N LYS A 142 -0.28 9.69 -7.92
CA LYS A 142 -1.28 10.70 -7.60
C LYS A 142 -2.51 10.11 -6.94
N VAL A 143 -3.02 9.02 -7.52
CA VAL A 143 -4.24 8.35 -7.05
C VAL A 143 -3.96 6.85 -7.00
N LEU A 144 -4.53 6.19 -6.00
CA LEU A 144 -4.47 4.74 -5.85
C LEU A 144 -5.70 4.27 -5.08
N THR A 145 -6.31 3.18 -5.52
CA THR A 145 -7.47 2.54 -4.87
C THR A 145 -7.01 1.34 -4.04
N GLU A 146 -7.90 0.84 -3.17
CA GLU A 146 -7.68 -0.40 -2.42
C GLU A 146 -7.48 -1.63 -3.34
N GLU A 147 -8.09 -1.63 -4.52
CA GLU A 147 -8.15 -2.77 -5.45
C GLU A 147 -6.77 -3.32 -5.84
N VAL A 148 -5.79 -2.42 -6.02
CA VAL A 148 -4.42 -2.78 -6.38
C VAL A 148 -3.79 -3.73 -5.35
N PHE A 149 -4.26 -3.71 -4.10
CA PHE A 149 -3.72 -4.54 -3.03
C PHE A 149 -4.45 -5.88 -2.86
N ILE A 150 -5.56 -6.15 -3.57
CA ILE A 150 -6.35 -7.39 -3.45
C ILE A 150 -5.46 -8.65 -3.57
N PHE A 151 -4.46 -8.62 -4.46
CA PHE A 151 -3.54 -9.75 -4.69
C PHE A 151 -2.39 -9.87 -3.67
N THR A 152 -2.41 -9.07 -2.59
CA THR A 152 -1.38 -9.03 -1.53
C THR A 152 -1.95 -9.21 -0.12
N PRO A 153 -2.73 -10.26 0.17
CA PRO A 153 -3.51 -10.40 1.43
C PRO A 153 -2.68 -10.42 2.72
N LEU A 154 -1.37 -10.69 2.63
CA LEU A 154 -0.44 -10.71 3.75
C LEU A 154 0.32 -9.39 3.95
N LEU A 155 0.01 -8.36 3.16
CA LEU A 155 0.66 -7.06 3.24
C LEU A 155 0.44 -6.46 4.63
N SER A 156 1.55 -6.24 5.33
CA SER A 156 1.55 -5.73 6.70
C SER A 156 2.44 -4.51 6.88
N TYR A 157 3.24 -4.17 5.86
CA TYR A 157 4.08 -2.99 5.85
C TYR A 157 4.03 -2.32 4.48
N LEU A 158 3.45 -1.12 4.42
CA LEU A 158 3.29 -0.36 3.18
C LEU A 158 3.73 1.08 3.40
N ARG A 159 4.71 1.54 2.63
CA ARG A 159 5.17 2.93 2.64
C ARG A 159 4.71 3.66 1.39
N LEU A 160 4.03 4.79 1.59
CA LEU A 160 3.40 5.61 0.54
C LEU A 160 3.81 7.09 0.61
N TYR A 161 4.58 7.51 1.62
CA TYR A 161 4.92 8.92 1.80
C TYR A 161 5.76 9.47 0.65
N ASP A 162 5.82 10.80 0.52
CA ASP A 162 6.51 11.50 -0.56
C ASP A 162 6.10 11.02 -1.96
N ASN A 163 4.79 10.91 -2.15
CA ASN A 163 4.14 10.84 -3.45
C ASN A 163 3.17 12.03 -3.56
N PRO A 164 2.93 12.57 -4.77
CA PRO A 164 2.05 13.73 -4.98
C PRO A 164 0.57 13.33 -4.90
N TRP A 165 0.11 12.85 -3.74
CA TRP A 165 -1.24 12.33 -3.54
C TRP A 165 -2.32 13.39 -3.83
N HIS A 166 -3.21 13.08 -4.75
CA HIS A 166 -4.41 13.83 -5.08
C HIS A 166 -5.59 13.17 -4.37
N CYS A 167 -5.87 13.62 -3.16
CA CYS A 167 -6.92 13.10 -2.30
C CYS A 167 -8.31 13.51 -2.80
N THR A 168 -8.77 12.82 -3.84
CA THR A 168 -10.09 12.92 -4.45
C THR A 168 -10.98 11.76 -4.01
N CYS A 169 -12.22 11.73 -4.48
CA CYS A 169 -13.17 10.68 -4.17
C CYS A 169 -12.67 9.27 -4.55
N GLU A 170 -11.93 9.13 -5.65
CA GLU A 170 -11.31 7.87 -6.08
C GLU A 170 -10.39 7.24 -5.01
N MET A 171 -9.84 8.04 -4.08
CA MET A 171 -8.97 7.55 -3.01
C MET A 171 -9.73 7.11 -1.75
N GLU A 172 -11.07 7.20 -1.72
CA GLU A 172 -11.88 6.85 -0.55
C GLU A 172 -11.55 5.45 -0.03
N THR A 173 -11.51 4.45 -0.93
CA THR A 173 -11.28 3.06 -0.56
C THR A 173 -9.91 2.84 0.06
N LEU A 174 -8.86 3.41 -0.56
CA LEU A 174 -7.52 3.37 -0.01
C LEU A 174 -7.46 4.02 1.38
N ILE A 175 -7.99 5.24 1.52
CA ILE A 175 -7.91 6.00 2.77
C ILE A 175 -8.63 5.25 3.89
N SER A 176 -9.79 4.68 3.61
CA SER A 176 -10.56 3.88 4.56
C SER A 176 -9.78 2.61 4.95
N MET A 177 -9.20 1.90 3.98
CA MET A 177 -8.33 0.73 4.25
C MET A 177 -7.16 1.09 5.17
N LEU A 178 -6.52 2.25 4.99
CA LEU A 178 -5.42 2.70 5.86
C LEU A 178 -5.87 3.04 7.30
N GLN A 179 -7.16 3.29 7.53
CA GLN A 179 -7.71 3.60 8.85
C GLN A 179 -8.06 2.36 9.68
N ILE A 180 -8.17 1.18 9.05
CA ILE A 180 -8.45 -0.08 9.74
C ILE A 180 -7.41 -0.30 10.86
N PRO A 181 -7.81 -0.61 12.11
CA PRO A 181 -6.89 -0.75 13.24
C PRO A 181 -5.82 -1.84 13.09
N ARG A 182 -6.01 -2.80 12.18
CA ARG A 182 -5.01 -3.84 11.84
C ARG A 182 -3.91 -3.30 10.91
N ASN A 183 -4.23 -2.28 10.11
CA ASN A 183 -3.36 -1.68 9.10
C ASN A 183 -2.47 -0.57 9.67
N ARG A 184 -2.02 -0.71 10.94
CA ARG A 184 -1.26 0.33 11.67
C ARG A 184 0.04 0.74 11.00
N ASN A 185 0.60 -0.16 10.19
CA ASN A 185 1.87 -0.01 9.50
C ASN A 185 1.72 0.33 8.01
N LEU A 186 0.49 0.56 7.53
CA LEU A 186 0.23 0.92 6.15
C LEU A 186 0.07 2.44 6.02
N GLY A 187 0.71 3.03 5.01
CA GLY A 187 0.52 4.44 4.63
C GLY A 187 0.99 5.46 5.67
N ASN A 188 1.86 5.07 6.61
CA ASN A 188 2.39 5.99 7.60
C ASN A 188 3.14 7.16 6.94
N TYR A 189 2.88 8.37 7.45
CA TYR A 189 3.43 9.64 6.95
C TYR A 189 2.98 10.09 5.56
N ALA A 190 2.16 9.32 4.84
CA ALA A 190 1.59 9.76 3.59
C ALA A 190 0.63 10.93 3.81
N LYS A 191 0.75 11.97 2.98
CA LYS A 191 -0.02 13.22 3.06
C LYS A 191 -0.51 13.63 1.68
N CYS A 192 -1.64 14.34 1.62
CA CYS A 192 -2.10 14.92 0.36
C CYS A 192 -1.19 16.05 -0.10
N GLU A 193 -0.96 16.09 -1.41
CA GLU A 193 -0.45 17.27 -2.12
C GLU A 193 -1.61 18.12 -2.65
N ARG A 194 -2.71 17.48 -3.07
CA ARG A 194 -3.95 18.10 -3.54
C ARG A 194 -5.19 17.38 -3.00
N PRO A 195 -6.37 18.01 -2.98
CA PRO A 195 -6.64 19.44 -3.22
C PRO A 195 -6.01 20.35 -2.16
N GLN A 196 -6.01 21.66 -2.38
CA GLN A 196 -5.32 22.62 -1.50
C GLN A 196 -5.87 22.59 -0.07
N ASP A 197 -7.16 22.36 0.10
CA ASP A 197 -7.82 22.28 1.43
C ASP A 197 -7.39 21.06 2.25
N LEU A 198 -6.94 20.00 1.56
CA LEU A 198 -6.42 18.79 2.20
C LEU A 198 -4.89 18.72 2.20
N LYS A 199 -4.21 19.73 1.64
CA LYS A 199 -2.75 19.72 1.51
C LYS A 199 -2.07 19.52 2.86
N ASN A 200 -1.04 18.68 2.88
CA ASN A 200 -0.28 18.25 4.07
C ASN A 200 -1.06 17.44 5.12
N LYS A 201 -2.36 17.20 4.94
CA LYS A 201 -3.14 16.33 5.82
C LYS A 201 -2.75 14.87 5.59
N LYS A 202 -2.54 14.13 6.68
CA LYS A 202 -2.18 12.70 6.60
C LYS A 202 -3.35 11.90 6.03
N LEU A 203 -3.08 10.98 5.10
CA LEU A 203 -4.13 10.15 4.48
C LEU A 203 -5.03 9.46 5.52
N ARG A 204 -4.43 8.90 6.58
CA ARG A 204 -5.11 8.20 7.67
C ARG A 204 -6.00 9.08 8.58
N GLN A 205 -5.99 10.40 8.38
CA GLN A 205 -6.75 11.37 9.18
C GLN A 205 -7.88 12.04 8.38
N ILE A 206 -8.06 11.66 7.11
CA ILE A 206 -9.06 12.25 6.23
C ILE A 206 -10.34 11.44 6.34
N LYS A 207 -11.46 12.11 6.60
CA LYS A 207 -12.76 11.42 6.61
C LYS A 207 -13.29 11.29 5.19
N SER A 208 -14.11 10.28 4.94
CA SER A 208 -14.69 10.01 3.62
C SER A 208 -15.54 11.17 3.11
N GLU A 209 -16.26 11.87 3.99
CA GLU A 209 -17.08 13.04 3.61
C GLU A 209 -16.25 14.25 3.14
N GLN A 210 -14.92 14.22 3.33
CA GLN A 210 -14.01 15.25 2.83
C GLN A 210 -13.43 14.93 1.46
N LEU A 211 -13.62 13.70 0.98
CA LEU A 211 -13.10 13.20 -0.29
C LEU A 211 -14.17 13.15 -1.37
N CYS A 212 -15.38 12.74 -0.99
CA CYS A 212 -16.51 12.54 -1.88
C CYS A 212 -17.74 13.28 -1.36
N ASN A 213 -18.42 13.99 -2.25
CA ASN A 213 -19.79 14.41 -2.00
C ASN A 213 -20.78 13.30 -2.43
N GLU A 214 -22.00 13.32 -1.91
CA GLU A 214 -23.02 12.29 -2.21
C GLU A 214 -23.31 12.15 -3.72
N GLU A 215 -23.30 13.25 -4.48
CA GLU A 215 -23.48 13.24 -5.94
C GLU A 215 -22.33 12.55 -6.69
N GLU A 216 -21.09 12.68 -6.20
CA GLU A 216 -19.91 12.05 -6.82
C GLU A 216 -19.88 10.54 -6.54
N ARG A 217 -20.38 10.12 -5.37
CA ARG A 217 -20.53 8.69 -5.03
C ARG A 217 -21.47 7.98 -5.98
N GLU A 218 -22.61 8.60 -6.30
CA GLU A 218 -23.60 8.01 -7.23
C GLU A 218 -23.12 7.93 -8.68
N GLN A 219 -22.14 8.75 -9.07
CA GLN A 219 -21.53 8.68 -10.40
C GLN A 219 -20.46 7.58 -10.52
N LEU A 220 -19.68 7.35 -9.45
CA LEU A 220 -18.63 6.33 -9.44
C LEU A 220 -19.19 4.91 -9.30
N ASP A 221 -20.24 4.73 -8.49
CA ASP A 221 -20.96 3.47 -8.33
C ASP A 221 -22.46 3.68 -8.58
N PRO A 222 -22.93 3.60 -9.84
CA PRO A 222 -24.35 3.69 -10.15
C PRO A 222 -25.10 2.56 -9.44
N LYS A 223 -25.99 2.90 -8.51
CA LYS A 223 -26.92 1.92 -7.94
C LYS A 223 -27.63 1.22 -9.09
N PRO A 224 -27.70 -0.13 -9.11
CA PRO A 224 -28.47 -0.83 -10.13
C PRO A 224 -29.91 -0.29 -10.13
N GLN A 225 -30.39 0.14 -11.29
CA GLN A 225 -31.77 0.60 -11.44
C GLN A 225 -32.71 -0.59 -11.28
N VAL A 226 -33.17 -0.84 -10.05
CA VAL A 226 -34.27 -1.77 -9.79
C VAL A 226 -35.56 -1.04 -10.14
N SER A 227 -36.01 -1.22 -11.38
CA SER A 227 -37.35 -0.84 -11.80
C SER A 227 -38.38 -1.78 -11.16
N GLY A 228 -39.05 -1.30 -10.12
CA GLY A 228 -40.19 -1.98 -9.52
C GLY A 228 -40.22 -1.79 -8.01
N ARG A 229 -41.21 -1.06 -7.51
CA ARG A 229 -41.46 -0.85 -6.08
C ARG A 229 -42.32 -2.01 -5.57
N PRO A 230 -41.84 -2.90 -4.67
CA PRO A 230 -42.72 -3.68 -3.81
C PRO A 230 -43.19 -2.80 -2.65
N PRO A 231 -44.28 -3.17 -1.96
CA PRO A 231 -44.96 -2.30 -1.01
C PRO A 231 -44.07 -1.91 0.17
N VAL A 232 -44.39 -0.75 0.75
CA VAL A 232 -43.73 -0.13 1.89
C VAL A 232 -43.63 -1.13 3.05
N ILE A 233 -42.43 -1.68 3.25
CA ILE A 233 -42.04 -2.35 4.48
C ILE A 233 -41.26 -1.31 5.31
N LYS A 234 -41.53 -1.28 6.62
CA LYS A 234 -40.87 -0.44 7.62
C LYS A 234 -39.36 -0.37 7.33
N PRO A 235 -38.68 0.78 7.55
CA PRO A 235 -37.25 0.91 7.24
C PRO A 235 -36.47 -0.15 8.01
N GLU A 236 -36.16 -1.25 7.33
CA GLU A 236 -35.24 -2.27 7.81
C GLU A 236 -33.85 -1.68 7.68
N VAL A 237 -33.10 -1.75 8.78
CA VAL A 237 -31.71 -1.32 8.81
C VAL A 237 -30.93 -2.21 7.84
N ASP A 238 -30.42 -1.63 6.77
CA ASP A 238 -29.71 -2.34 5.70
C ASP A 238 -28.19 -2.20 5.86
N SER A 239 -27.46 -3.24 5.47
CA SER A 239 -25.99 -3.29 5.46
C SER A 239 -25.35 -2.20 4.60
N THR A 240 -26.12 -1.58 3.69
CA THR A 240 -25.72 -0.40 2.89
C THR A 240 -25.34 0.82 3.75
N LEU A 241 -25.73 0.85 5.03
CA LEU A 241 -25.29 1.87 5.99
C LEU A 241 -23.87 1.64 6.52
N CYS A 242 -23.30 0.46 6.26
CA CYS A 242 -22.01 0.02 6.72
C CYS A 242 -20.96 0.13 5.62
N TYR A 243 -19.69 0.23 6.02
CA TYR A 243 -18.59 0.26 5.07
C TYR A 243 -18.10 -1.17 4.79
N ASN A 244 -18.04 -1.57 3.52
CA ASN A 244 -17.52 -2.88 3.11
C ASN A 244 -16.05 -2.76 2.67
N TYR A 245 -15.13 -3.31 3.47
CA TYR A 245 -13.72 -3.44 3.12
C TYR A 245 -13.49 -4.79 2.46
N VAL A 246 -12.94 -4.82 1.25
CA VAL A 246 -12.65 -6.09 0.55
C VAL A 246 -11.26 -6.62 0.95
N PHE A 247 -10.37 -5.76 1.44
CA PHE A 247 -8.97 -6.06 1.76
C PHE A 247 -8.54 -5.50 3.15
N PRO A 248 -7.59 -6.13 3.88
CA PRO A 248 -6.93 -7.43 3.63
C PRO A 248 -7.78 -8.65 4.01
N ILE A 249 -8.91 -8.41 4.67
CA ILE A 249 -9.91 -9.40 5.02
C ILE A 249 -11.25 -8.74 4.76
N GLN A 250 -12.15 -9.44 4.08
CA GLN A 250 -13.49 -8.95 3.80
C GLN A 250 -14.21 -8.59 5.10
N THR A 251 -14.39 -7.31 5.34
CA THR A 251 -14.86 -6.75 6.62
C THR A 251 -16.01 -5.79 6.37
N LEU A 252 -17.18 -6.09 6.94
CA LEU A 252 -18.28 -5.14 7.00
C LEU A 252 -18.19 -4.35 8.32
N ASP A 253 -17.93 -3.05 8.25
CA ASP A 253 -17.80 -2.14 9.39
C ASP A 253 -19.05 -1.27 9.54
N CYS A 254 -19.84 -1.62 10.56
CA CYS A 254 -21.09 -1.00 10.94
C CYS A 254 -20.95 -0.21 12.27
N LYS A 255 -19.74 0.18 12.66
CA LYS A 255 -19.49 0.81 13.96
C LYS A 255 -20.13 2.20 14.08
N ARG A 256 -20.69 2.52 15.26
CA ARG A 256 -21.26 3.85 15.59
C ARG A 256 -22.35 4.32 14.61
N LYS A 257 -23.17 3.38 14.13
CA LYS A 257 -24.29 3.66 13.22
C LYS A 257 -25.63 3.74 13.94
N GLU A 258 -25.61 3.77 15.28
CA GLU A 258 -26.79 3.78 16.16
C GLU A 258 -27.74 2.59 15.93
N LEU A 259 -27.21 1.47 15.45
CA LEU A 259 -28.01 0.33 15.06
C LEU A 259 -28.70 -0.28 16.28
N LYS A 260 -30.01 -0.51 16.20
CA LYS A 260 -30.77 -1.21 17.23
C LYS A 260 -30.88 -2.72 16.99
N LYS A 261 -30.54 -3.17 15.78
CA LYS A 261 -30.57 -4.56 15.32
C LYS A 261 -29.39 -4.81 14.37
N VAL A 262 -29.08 -6.07 14.15
CA VAL A 262 -28.15 -6.49 13.08
C VAL A 262 -28.74 -6.06 11.71
N PRO A 263 -27.96 -5.45 10.81
CA PRO A 263 -28.43 -5.08 9.48
C PRO A 263 -28.81 -6.28 8.63
N ASN A 264 -29.81 -6.12 7.75
CA ASN A 264 -30.15 -7.12 6.73
C ASN A 264 -29.19 -7.03 5.53
N ASN A 265 -29.21 -8.03 4.64
CA ASN A 265 -28.41 -8.11 3.40
C ASN A 265 -26.88 -8.10 3.60
N ILE A 266 -26.39 -8.67 4.70
CA ILE A 266 -24.94 -8.76 4.92
C ILE A 266 -24.33 -9.66 3.82
N PRO A 267 -23.28 -9.21 3.10
CA PRO A 267 -22.69 -10.01 2.02
C PRO A 267 -22.22 -11.38 2.54
N PRO A 268 -22.48 -12.49 1.82
CA PRO A 268 -22.26 -13.85 2.34
C PRO A 268 -20.78 -14.20 2.53
N ASP A 269 -19.91 -13.50 1.82
CA ASP A 269 -18.45 -13.67 1.79
C ASP A 269 -17.72 -12.86 2.87
N ILE A 270 -18.43 -12.11 3.73
CA ILE A 270 -17.77 -11.38 4.80
C ILE A 270 -17.06 -12.32 5.77
N VAL A 271 -15.82 -11.97 6.12
CA VAL A 271 -15.00 -12.74 7.06
C VAL A 271 -14.99 -12.08 8.44
N LYS A 272 -15.17 -10.76 8.50
CA LYS A 272 -15.29 -10.00 9.74
C LYS A 272 -16.49 -9.06 9.70
N LEU A 273 -17.27 -9.02 10.77
CA LEU A 273 -18.37 -8.09 10.98
C LEU A 273 -18.10 -7.25 12.22
N ASP A 274 -18.06 -5.92 12.08
CA ASP A 274 -17.89 -4.98 13.20
C ASP A 274 -19.18 -4.20 13.45
N LEU A 275 -19.93 -4.60 14.47
CA LEU A 275 -21.16 -3.96 14.93
C LEU A 275 -20.94 -3.21 16.24
N SER A 276 -19.70 -2.84 16.57
CA SER A 276 -19.38 -2.21 17.86
C SER A 276 -19.94 -0.79 18.01
N TYR A 277 -20.12 -0.35 19.26
CA TYR A 277 -20.64 0.99 19.59
C TYR A 277 -21.99 1.31 18.95
N ASN A 278 -22.90 0.35 19.01
CA ASN A 278 -24.28 0.50 18.55
C ASN A 278 -25.25 0.35 19.74
N LYS A 279 -26.54 0.23 19.46
CA LYS A 279 -27.64 0.13 20.43
C LYS A 279 -28.34 -1.23 20.29
N ILE A 280 -27.63 -2.27 19.84
CA ILE A 280 -28.20 -3.61 19.64
C ILE A 280 -28.46 -4.24 21.01
N ASN A 281 -29.68 -4.68 21.25
CA ASN A 281 -30.10 -5.28 22.51
C ASN A 281 -30.50 -6.75 22.42
N GLN A 282 -30.85 -7.21 21.22
CA GLN A 282 -31.24 -8.59 20.94
C GLN A 282 -30.44 -9.11 19.75
N LEU A 283 -29.96 -10.36 19.83
CA LEU A 283 -29.36 -11.10 18.72
C LEU A 283 -30.21 -12.31 18.35
N ARG A 284 -30.40 -12.56 17.06
CA ARG A 284 -31.13 -13.74 16.56
C ARG A 284 -30.26 -14.56 15.62
N PRO A 285 -30.25 -15.91 15.71
CA PRO A 285 -29.42 -16.76 14.85
C PRO A 285 -29.67 -16.54 13.35
N LYS A 286 -30.93 -16.32 12.97
CA LYS A 286 -31.33 -16.05 11.57
C LYS A 286 -30.66 -14.82 10.95
N GLU A 287 -30.19 -13.87 11.76
CA GLU A 287 -29.52 -12.65 11.27
C GLU A 287 -28.10 -12.95 10.75
N PHE A 288 -27.60 -14.15 11.03
CA PHE A 288 -26.28 -14.62 10.60
C PHE A 288 -26.36 -15.91 9.76
N GLU A 289 -27.55 -16.25 9.24
CA GLU A 289 -27.77 -17.49 8.49
C GLU A 289 -26.99 -17.51 7.17
N ASP A 290 -26.96 -16.38 6.46
CA ASP A 290 -26.36 -16.27 5.12
C ASP A 290 -24.85 -15.91 5.12
N VAL A 291 -24.25 -15.62 6.28
CA VAL A 291 -22.86 -15.17 6.41
C VAL A 291 -21.90 -16.31 6.72
N HIS A 292 -21.80 -17.25 5.79
CA HIS A 292 -21.10 -18.53 5.99
C HIS A 292 -19.58 -18.40 6.20
N GLU A 293 -18.95 -17.33 5.70
CA GLU A 293 -17.50 -17.10 5.84
C GLU A 293 -17.12 -16.32 7.10
N LEU A 294 -18.10 -15.93 7.93
CA LEU A 294 -17.89 -15.07 9.09
C LEU A 294 -17.04 -15.78 10.16
N LYS A 295 -15.84 -15.26 10.39
CA LYS A 295 -14.87 -15.78 11.39
C LYS A 295 -14.75 -14.90 12.62
N LYS A 296 -15.13 -13.62 12.51
CA LYS A 296 -14.98 -12.61 13.58
C LYS A 296 -16.18 -11.69 13.63
N LEU A 297 -16.94 -11.75 14.72
CA LEU A 297 -18.05 -10.85 15.01
C LEU A 297 -17.68 -9.95 16.21
N ASN A 298 -17.66 -8.64 16.01
CA ASN A 298 -17.42 -7.66 17.07
C ASN A 298 -18.73 -6.95 17.45
N LEU A 299 -19.24 -7.25 18.64
CA LEU A 299 -20.46 -6.67 19.20
C LEU A 299 -20.19 -5.79 20.43
N SER A 300 -18.93 -5.41 20.66
CA SER A 300 -18.54 -4.62 21.84
C SER A 300 -19.27 -3.28 21.94
N SER A 301 -19.51 -2.81 23.17
CA SER A 301 -20.20 -1.52 23.42
C SER A 301 -21.58 -1.44 22.76
N ASN A 302 -22.35 -2.53 22.89
CA ASN A 302 -23.79 -2.57 22.65
C ASN A 302 -24.55 -2.75 23.98
N GLY A 303 -25.88 -2.82 23.92
CA GLY A 303 -26.74 -3.06 25.08
C GLY A 303 -27.37 -4.46 25.05
N ILE A 304 -26.59 -5.49 24.71
CA ILE A 304 -27.11 -6.85 24.51
C ILE A 304 -27.62 -7.40 25.84
N GLU A 305 -28.93 -7.58 25.93
CA GLU A 305 -29.63 -8.16 27.08
C GLU A 305 -30.02 -9.61 26.81
N PHE A 306 -30.34 -9.95 25.55
CA PHE A 306 -30.84 -11.26 25.17
C PHE A 306 -30.18 -11.78 23.90
N ILE A 307 -29.72 -13.03 23.94
CA ILE A 307 -29.26 -13.80 22.77
C ILE A 307 -30.25 -14.94 22.61
N ASP A 308 -30.98 -14.94 21.49
CA ASP A 308 -31.92 -16.00 21.17
C ASP A 308 -31.13 -17.29 20.91
N PRO A 309 -31.36 -18.37 21.69
CA PRO A 309 -30.63 -19.63 21.54
C PRO A 309 -30.96 -20.34 20.21
N GLY A 310 -31.98 -19.88 19.48
CA GLY A 310 -32.44 -20.52 18.25
C GLY A 310 -33.19 -21.84 18.53
N PRO A 311 -33.78 -22.44 17.49
CA PRO A 311 -34.33 -23.77 17.60
C PRO A 311 -33.18 -24.77 17.86
N MET A 312 -33.23 -25.49 18.99
CA MET A 312 -32.37 -26.66 19.20
C MET A 312 -32.72 -27.70 18.11
N ARG A 313 -31.90 -27.79 17.07
CA ARG A 313 -31.92 -28.86 16.08
C ARG A 313 -30.53 -29.44 15.94
#